data_AF-A0A9N9PGW8-F1
#
_entry.id   AF-A0A9N9PGW8-F1
#
_cell.length_a   1.000
_cell.length_b   1.000
_cell.length_c   1.000
_cell.angle_alpha   90.00
_cell.angle_beta   90.00
_cell.angle_gamma   90.00
#
_symmetry.space_group_name_H-M   'P 1'
#
loop_
_entity.id
_entity.type
_entity.pdbx_description
1 polymer ?
#
loop_
_entity_poly.entity_id
_entity_poly.type
_entity_poly.pdbx_seq_one_letter_code
_entity_poly.pdbx_strand_id
1 'polypeptide(L)'
;SLKELAELSAIRNTKIPICTNRIPSVANHTKIPIHSSRILSVEETQLSKKSHNHLFVIQGTDEIYLVHLPLFQLETHRYQVIIKVEIPKKIMELYKDLRKKNPLKVLLLCYQENATIDQIAIEGSSFKAHIIENFDLYTVLKERPKMSSIKNFKVKTTKLLKKRNLGLSYQDKDYPIDRIPFYLYGTENQLHIDHILLKSPSIQLSAENVQIKFTSGKLKCEQKERGVIVHMIAKEEMDDSIIDLCEVAMQPFPDTKYLGNSFFFKTNSQFHIELYEDPAFEPTLNGPGLDNVNHITPFATGKLILPSMSKGGLYIDSHLINADPIIEISKNKIVKCTIPSEPWKKNRKCKSNNVKTLYPREASSL
;
A
#
# COMPACT_ATOMS: atom_id res chain seq x y z
N SER A 1 11.58 36.92 13.29
CA SER A 1 10.28 37.13 13.95
C SER A 1 9.23 36.34 13.19
N LEU A 2 8.31 35.71 13.92
CA LEU A 2 7.13 35.04 13.38
C LEU A 2 6.31 36.00 12.51
N LYS A 3 6.19 35.73 11.20
CA LYS A 3 4.99 35.97 10.35
C LYS A 3 5.34 35.89 8.86
N GLU A 4 5.44 34.67 8.33
CA GLU A 4 5.28 34.44 6.88
C GLU A 4 4.91 32.96 6.62
N LEU A 5 3.80 32.52 7.23
CA LEU A 5 3.20 31.19 7.03
C LEU A 5 1.66 31.27 7.02
N ALA A 6 1.08 32.11 6.15
CA ALA A 6 -0.37 32.08 5.95
C ALA A 6 -0.79 32.69 4.60
N GLU A 7 -0.56 31.97 3.50
CA GLU A 7 -1.40 32.10 2.29
C GLU A 7 -1.89 30.72 1.86
N LEU A 8 -2.95 30.26 2.54
CA LEU A 8 -3.87 29.25 2.05
C LEU A 8 -5.21 29.95 1.76
N SER A 9 -5.59 29.95 0.48
CA SER A 9 -6.94 30.15 -0.06
C SER A 9 -7.90 31.06 0.73
N ALA A 10 -7.73 32.38 0.61
CA ALA A 10 -8.81 33.32 0.93
C ALA A 10 -9.67 33.56 -0.33
N ILE A 11 -10.94 33.18 -0.26
CA ILE A 11 -11.96 33.55 -1.26
C ILE A 11 -12.10 35.09 -1.20
N ARG A 12 -11.64 35.78 -2.26
CA ARG A 12 -11.86 37.22 -2.44
C ARG A 12 -13.34 37.48 -2.72
N ASN A 13 -14.05 38.07 -1.76
CA ASN A 13 -15.37 38.66 -1.99
C ASN A 13 -15.21 39.99 -2.74
N THR A 14 -15.66 40.04 -3.99
CA THR A 14 -15.78 41.26 -4.79
C THR A 14 -16.92 42.14 -4.24
N LYS A 15 -16.62 43.43 -4.02
CA LYS A 15 -17.59 44.47 -3.62
C LYS A 15 -18.47 44.87 -4.81
N ILE A 16 -19.79 44.87 -4.62
CA ILE A 16 -20.78 45.62 -5.44
C ILE A 16 -21.75 46.34 -4.46
N PRO A 17 -22.22 47.57 -4.74
CA PRO A 17 -22.72 48.51 -3.73
C PRO A 17 -24.15 48.22 -3.26
N ILE A 18 -24.44 48.76 -2.07
CA ILE A 18 -25.65 48.61 -1.25
C ILE A 18 -26.83 49.39 -1.85
N CYS A 19 -28.04 48.81 -1.84
CA CYS A 19 -29.28 49.56 -1.56
C CYS A 19 -30.45 48.66 -1.07
N THR A 20 -30.83 48.91 0.19
CA THR A 20 -32.16 48.85 0.83
C THR A 20 -32.96 47.53 0.97
N ASN A 21 -33.04 47.11 2.25
CA ASN A 21 -34.22 46.61 2.98
C ASN A 21 -34.94 45.34 2.50
N ARG A 22 -34.46 44.18 2.95
CA ARG A 22 -35.20 43.09 3.64
C ARG A 22 -34.28 41.87 3.80
N ILE A 23 -33.87 41.56 5.03
CA ILE A 23 -33.20 40.29 5.35
C ILE A 23 -34.14 39.47 6.25
N PRO A 24 -34.70 38.37 5.75
CA PRO A 24 -34.85 37.16 6.54
C PRO A 24 -33.99 36.03 5.94
N SER A 25 -33.14 35.45 6.79
CA SER A 25 -32.42 34.17 6.65
C SER A 25 -31.72 33.85 5.32
N VAL A 26 -30.44 34.23 5.22
CA VAL A 26 -29.45 33.48 4.43
C VAL A 26 -28.34 33.01 5.39
N ALA A 27 -28.71 32.19 6.36
CA ALA A 27 -27.78 31.53 7.28
C ALA A 27 -27.72 29.99 7.07
N ASN A 28 -28.39 29.47 6.04
CA ASN A 28 -28.58 28.03 5.85
C ASN A 28 -27.82 27.40 4.66
N HIS A 29 -26.98 28.15 3.92
CA HIS A 29 -26.27 27.57 2.76
C HIS A 29 -24.74 27.71 2.76
N THR A 30 -24.13 28.12 3.87
CA THR A 30 -22.67 28.06 4.07
C THR A 30 -22.33 27.34 5.37
N LYS A 31 -22.78 26.10 5.50
CA LYS A 31 -22.15 25.10 6.38
C LYS A 31 -21.51 24.04 5.48
N ILE A 32 -20.26 24.26 5.07
CA ILE A 32 -19.40 23.13 4.69
C ILE A 32 -19.23 22.31 5.98
N PRO A 33 -19.60 21.02 6.01
CA PRO A 33 -19.87 20.36 7.27
C PRO A 33 -18.58 19.95 7.97
N ILE A 34 -18.33 20.57 9.13
CA ILE A 34 -17.48 20.05 10.22
C ILE A 34 -17.94 18.63 10.64
N HIS A 35 -19.15 18.22 10.24
CA HIS A 35 -19.64 16.85 10.36
C HIS A 35 -18.89 15.84 9.46
N SER A 36 -18.38 16.21 8.28
CA SER A 36 -17.73 15.25 7.37
C SER A 36 -16.40 14.70 7.91
N SER A 37 -15.56 15.58 8.45
CA SER A 37 -14.29 15.22 9.10
C SER A 37 -14.49 14.50 10.44
N ARG A 38 -15.56 14.80 11.19
CA ARG A 38 -15.94 14.04 12.39
C ARG A 38 -16.53 12.66 12.06
N ILE A 39 -17.22 12.50 10.93
CA ILE A 39 -17.73 11.20 10.51
C ILE A 39 -16.58 10.31 10.03
N LEU A 40 -15.63 10.85 9.26
CA LEU A 40 -14.41 10.13 8.86
C LEU A 40 -13.59 9.66 10.07
N SER A 41 -13.36 10.52 11.07
CA SER A 41 -12.64 10.10 12.28
C SER A 41 -13.39 9.07 13.13
N VAL A 42 -14.72 9.13 13.18
CA VAL A 42 -15.56 8.12 13.86
C VAL A 42 -15.58 6.80 13.09
N GLU A 43 -15.60 6.82 11.76
CA GLU A 43 -15.54 5.63 10.90
C GLU A 43 -14.15 4.98 10.90
N GLU A 44 -13.08 5.76 10.88
CA GLU A 44 -11.70 5.31 11.15
C GLU A 44 -11.60 4.66 12.53
N THR A 45 -12.19 5.28 13.55
CA THR A 45 -12.24 4.73 14.92
C THR A 45 -13.09 3.46 15.01
N GLN A 46 -14.07 3.26 14.12
CA GLN A 46 -14.86 2.01 14.07
C GLN A 46 -14.19 0.92 13.22
N LEU A 47 -13.46 1.27 12.17
CA LEU A 47 -12.61 0.35 11.41
C LEU A 47 -11.43 -0.13 12.24
N SER A 48 -10.78 0.77 12.99
CA SER A 48 -9.66 0.43 13.89
C SER A 48 -10.09 -0.51 15.03
N LYS A 49 -11.38 -0.49 15.42
CA LYS A 49 -11.97 -1.44 16.39
C LYS A 49 -12.25 -2.83 15.82
N LYS A 50 -12.30 -2.99 14.49
CA LYS A 50 -12.39 -4.30 13.85
C LYS A 50 -10.95 -4.80 13.68
N SER A 51 -10.61 -5.92 14.32
CA SER A 51 -9.29 -6.55 14.20
C SER A 51 -8.96 -6.77 12.71
N HIS A 52 -8.01 -6.00 12.18
CA HIS A 52 -7.44 -6.24 10.87
C HIS A 52 -6.11 -6.94 11.10
N ASN A 53 -6.02 -8.19 10.64
CA ASN A 53 -4.80 -8.95 10.74
C ASN A 53 -3.73 -8.26 9.90
N HIS A 54 -2.55 -8.04 10.48
CA HIS A 54 -1.38 -7.65 9.70
C HIS A 54 -0.93 -8.82 8.82
N LEU A 55 -0.71 -8.51 7.55
CA LEU A 55 -0.19 -9.44 6.56
C LEU A 55 1.23 -9.04 6.18
N PHE A 56 2.07 -10.04 5.95
CA PHE A 56 3.45 -9.83 5.54
C PHE A 56 3.80 -10.75 4.38
N VAL A 57 4.42 -10.23 3.32
CA VAL A 57 5.14 -11.05 2.35
C VAL A 57 6.33 -11.70 3.04
N ILE A 58 6.47 -13.01 2.87
CA ILE A 58 7.63 -13.76 3.37
C ILE A 58 8.71 -13.76 2.29
N GLN A 59 9.92 -13.33 2.62
CA GLN A 59 11.09 -13.38 1.74
C GLN A 59 12.23 -14.16 2.38
N GLY A 60 12.91 -14.98 1.58
CA GLY A 60 14.13 -15.68 1.99
C GLY A 60 13.88 -17.09 2.53
N THR A 61 14.90 -17.94 2.43
CA THR A 61 14.86 -19.34 2.88
C THR A 61 16.04 -19.69 3.77
N ASP A 62 17.16 -18.99 3.69
CA ASP A 62 18.23 -19.09 4.68
C ASP A 62 17.84 -18.35 5.97
N GLU A 63 17.38 -17.12 5.85
CA GLU A 63 16.76 -16.31 6.89
C GLU A 63 15.41 -15.77 6.40
N ILE A 64 14.51 -15.45 7.33
CA ILE A 64 13.18 -14.94 6.98
C ILE A 64 13.10 -13.44 7.23
N TYR A 65 12.70 -12.73 6.19
CA TYR A 65 12.29 -11.34 6.24
C TYR A 65 10.78 -11.25 5.99
N LEU A 66 10.11 -10.40 6.74
CA LEU A 66 8.68 -10.12 6.60
C LEU A 66 8.50 -8.67 6.15
N VAL A 67 7.82 -8.49 5.02
CA VAL A 67 7.48 -7.17 4.46
C VAL A 67 5.99 -6.94 4.63
N HIS A 68 5.62 -5.95 5.44
CA HIS A 68 4.23 -5.63 5.72
C HIS A 68 3.46 -5.25 4.45
N LEU A 69 2.16 -5.55 4.39
CA LEU A 69 1.24 -5.04 3.37
C LEU A 69 0.59 -3.74 3.90
N PRO A 70 1.14 -2.56 3.58
CA PRO A 70 0.61 -1.29 4.06
C PRO A 70 -0.66 -0.88 3.31
N LEU A 71 -1.42 0.01 3.92
CA LEU A 71 -2.51 0.74 3.27
C LEU A 71 -2.32 2.24 3.57
N PHE A 72 -2.29 3.08 2.53
CA PHE A 72 -2.17 4.53 2.73
C PHE A 72 -3.37 5.12 3.48
N GLN A 73 -4.57 4.55 3.31
CA GLN A 73 -5.80 5.15 3.85
C GLN A 73 -6.23 4.58 5.21
N LEU A 74 -5.54 3.58 5.76
CA LEU A 74 -5.91 2.98 7.05
C LEU A 74 -4.79 3.18 8.08
N GLU A 75 -5.01 4.05 9.07
CA GLU A 75 -4.01 4.46 10.07
C GLU A 75 -3.26 3.29 10.72
N THR A 76 -3.98 2.23 11.11
CA THR A 76 -3.37 1.04 11.74
C THR A 76 -2.44 0.25 10.81
N HIS A 77 -2.62 0.37 9.48
CA HIS A 77 -1.80 -0.27 8.44
C HIS A 77 -0.88 0.72 7.70
N ARG A 78 -0.85 1.99 8.12
CA ARG A 78 -0.16 3.07 7.41
C ARG A 78 1.35 3.12 7.69
N TYR A 79 1.99 1.96 7.60
CA TYR A 79 3.42 1.80 7.86
C TYR A 79 4.06 0.84 6.87
N GLN A 80 5.15 1.27 6.23
CA GLN A 80 6.04 0.35 5.53
C GLN A 80 6.96 -0.28 6.58
N VAL A 81 6.89 -1.60 6.74
CA VAL A 81 7.64 -2.33 7.77
C VAL A 81 8.37 -3.52 7.17
N ILE A 82 9.66 -3.63 7.49
CA ILE A 82 10.53 -4.75 7.14
C ILE A 82 11.18 -5.23 8.42
N ILE A 83 10.96 -6.50 8.76
CA ILE A 83 11.56 -7.14 9.94
C ILE A 83 12.22 -8.46 9.57
N LYS A 84 13.31 -8.80 10.26
CA LYS A 84 13.91 -10.14 10.25
C LYS A 84 13.30 -10.94 11.39
N VAL A 85 12.96 -12.19 11.13
CA VAL A 85 12.30 -13.06 12.11
C VAL A 85 12.90 -14.47 12.16
N GLU A 86 12.68 -15.12 13.30
CA GLU A 86 12.88 -16.55 13.49
C GLU A 86 11.53 -17.27 13.57
N ILE A 87 11.48 -18.44 12.93
CA ILE A 87 10.36 -19.39 13.03
C ILE A 87 10.90 -20.76 13.48
N PRO A 88 10.08 -21.63 14.07
CA PRO A 88 10.57 -22.91 14.59
C PRO A 88 11.15 -23.76 13.46
N LYS A 89 12.23 -24.50 13.73
CA LYS A 89 12.96 -25.29 12.71
C LYS A 89 12.06 -26.19 11.86
N LYS A 90 11.12 -26.91 12.51
CA LYS A 90 10.14 -27.76 11.81
C LYS A 90 9.24 -26.97 10.85
N ILE A 91 8.89 -25.73 11.22
CA ILE A 91 8.08 -24.84 10.37
C ILE A 91 8.92 -24.30 9.21
N MET A 92 10.18 -23.96 9.46
CA MET A 92 11.13 -23.58 8.41
C MET A 92 11.30 -24.69 7.36
N GLU A 93 11.42 -25.94 7.78
CA GLU A 93 11.49 -27.10 6.87
C GLU A 93 10.22 -27.20 6.00
N LEU A 94 9.04 -27.14 6.61
CA LEU A 94 7.76 -27.14 5.88
C LEU A 94 7.64 -25.96 4.91
N TYR A 95 8.07 -24.77 5.33
CA TYR A 95 8.09 -23.56 4.50
C TYR A 95 9.02 -23.73 3.29
N LYS A 96 10.23 -24.26 3.49
CA LYS A 96 11.20 -24.54 2.42
C LYS A 96 10.64 -25.54 1.41
N ASP A 97 10.00 -26.60 1.87
CA ASP A 97 9.35 -27.57 0.98
C ASP A 97 8.20 -26.94 0.20
N LEU A 98 7.44 -26.05 0.85
CA LEU A 98 6.37 -25.30 0.21
C LEU A 98 6.90 -24.32 -0.85
N ARG A 99 8.04 -23.66 -0.61
CA ARG A 99 8.74 -22.83 -1.60
C ARG A 99 9.24 -23.62 -2.79
N LYS A 100 9.90 -24.75 -2.55
CA LYS A 100 10.37 -25.63 -3.64
C LYS A 100 9.23 -26.09 -4.54
N LYS A 101 8.07 -26.41 -3.96
CA LYS A 101 6.88 -26.83 -4.72
C LYS A 101 6.20 -25.68 -5.48
N ASN A 102 6.33 -24.44 -5.00
CA ASN A 102 5.62 -23.29 -5.53
C ASN A 102 6.53 -22.04 -5.63
N PRO A 103 7.64 -22.07 -6.39
CA PRO A 103 8.67 -21.02 -6.36
C PRO A 103 8.14 -19.63 -6.77
N LEU A 104 7.02 -19.58 -7.50
CA LEU A 104 6.40 -18.35 -8.00
C LEU A 104 5.31 -17.78 -7.09
N LYS A 105 4.75 -18.60 -6.20
CA LYS A 105 3.59 -18.16 -5.42
C LYS A 105 4.05 -17.24 -4.31
N VAL A 106 3.45 -16.07 -4.21
CA VAL A 106 3.56 -15.24 -3.01
C VAL A 106 3.05 -16.04 -1.82
N LEU A 107 3.87 -16.14 -0.76
CA LEU A 107 3.40 -16.56 0.55
C LEU A 107 3.28 -15.36 1.45
N LEU A 108 2.16 -15.33 2.16
CA LEU A 108 1.96 -14.36 3.21
C LEU A 108 2.03 -15.04 4.57
N LEU A 109 2.55 -14.31 5.53
CA LEU A 109 2.39 -14.60 6.95
C LEU A 109 1.26 -13.73 7.48
N CYS A 110 0.30 -14.36 8.14
CA CYS A 110 -0.85 -13.69 8.74
C CYS A 110 -0.80 -13.81 10.26
N TYR A 111 -0.89 -12.65 10.88
CA TYR A 111 -0.96 -12.48 12.32
C TYR A 111 -2.27 -13.07 12.90
N GLN A 112 -2.20 -13.72 14.07
CA GLN A 112 -3.36 -14.43 14.66
C GLN A 112 -4.00 -13.77 15.89
N GLU A 113 -3.45 -12.68 16.41
CA GLU A 113 -3.95 -12.03 17.62
C GLU A 113 -4.39 -10.58 17.33
N ASN A 114 -4.83 -9.83 18.34
CA ASN A 114 -4.97 -8.38 18.20
C ASN A 114 -3.67 -7.73 18.67
N ALA A 115 -2.76 -7.42 17.75
CA ALA A 115 -1.58 -6.63 18.05
C ALA A 115 -1.39 -5.54 17.02
N THR A 116 -0.81 -4.44 17.48
CA THR A 116 -0.42 -3.34 16.62
C THR A 116 0.87 -3.67 15.87
N ILE A 117 1.10 -2.99 14.75
CA ILE A 117 2.38 -3.08 14.04
C ILE A 117 3.56 -2.74 14.95
N ASP A 118 3.38 -1.84 15.92
CA ASP A 118 4.38 -1.48 16.92
C ASP A 118 4.78 -2.68 17.78
N GLN A 119 3.80 -3.45 18.24
CA GLN A 119 4.04 -4.64 19.07
C GLN A 119 4.76 -5.74 18.28
N ILE A 120 4.45 -5.88 16.99
CA ILE A 120 5.08 -6.86 16.09
C ILE A 120 6.54 -6.47 15.77
N ALA A 121 6.79 -5.17 15.57
CA ALA A 121 8.08 -4.64 15.13
C ALA A 121 9.13 -4.53 16.24
N ILE A 122 8.77 -4.74 17.52
CA ILE A 122 9.71 -4.72 18.64
C ILE A 122 10.66 -5.91 18.54
N GLU A 123 11.97 -5.66 18.61
CA GLU A 123 12.97 -6.73 18.66
C GLU A 123 12.82 -7.57 19.93
N GLY A 124 12.91 -8.89 19.79
CA GLY A 124 12.65 -9.85 20.86
C GLY A 124 11.17 -10.15 21.12
N SER A 125 10.25 -9.38 20.51
CA SER A 125 8.82 -9.70 20.57
C SER A 125 8.51 -11.03 19.88
N SER A 126 7.37 -11.61 20.23
CA SER A 126 6.95 -12.85 19.65
C SER A 126 5.44 -13.00 19.60
N PHE A 127 4.96 -13.65 18.55
CA PHE A 127 3.55 -13.72 18.25
C PHE A 127 3.18 -15.01 17.51
N LYS A 128 1.89 -15.33 17.49
CA LYS A 128 1.36 -16.47 16.74
C LYS A 128 1.00 -16.08 15.31
N ALA A 129 1.35 -16.94 14.38
CA ALA A 129 1.07 -16.75 12.98
C ALA A 129 0.67 -18.04 12.26
N HIS A 130 0.14 -17.87 11.07
CA HIS A 130 0.01 -18.91 10.06
C HIS A 130 0.49 -18.39 8.72
N ILE A 131 0.93 -19.31 7.86
CA ILE A 131 1.24 -18.98 6.47
C ILE A 131 -0.08 -19.04 5.69
N ILE A 132 -0.23 -18.23 4.65
CA ILE A 132 -1.35 -18.26 3.70
C ILE A 132 -0.79 -18.59 2.33
N GLU A 133 -1.46 -19.53 1.67
CA GLU A 133 -1.24 -19.86 0.26
C GLU A 133 -2.40 -19.33 -0.57
N ASN A 134 -2.14 -19.01 -1.85
CA ASN A 134 -3.16 -18.55 -2.79
C ASN A 134 -3.90 -17.30 -2.29
N PHE A 135 -3.11 -16.31 -1.87
CA PHE A 135 -3.60 -14.99 -1.52
C PHE A 135 -4.24 -14.30 -2.72
N ASP A 136 -5.37 -13.61 -2.48
CA ASP A 136 -6.07 -12.80 -3.47
C ASP A 136 -6.27 -11.38 -2.91
N LEU A 137 -5.63 -10.42 -3.58
CA LEU A 137 -5.62 -9.00 -3.25
C LEU A 137 -7.03 -8.37 -3.24
N TYR A 138 -7.96 -8.89 -4.03
CA TYR A 138 -9.29 -8.28 -4.22
C TYR A 138 -10.33 -8.73 -3.20
N THR A 139 -10.05 -9.84 -2.51
CA THR A 139 -10.96 -10.48 -1.56
C THR A 139 -10.48 -10.39 -0.12
N VAL A 140 -9.20 -10.08 0.13
CA VAL A 140 -8.60 -10.04 1.48
C VAL A 140 -9.32 -9.12 2.48
N LEU A 141 -9.84 -7.97 2.04
CA LEU A 141 -10.59 -7.05 2.91
C LEU A 141 -12.03 -7.53 3.20
N LYS A 142 -12.54 -8.45 2.39
CA LYS A 142 -13.94 -8.89 2.41
C LYS A 142 -14.09 -10.25 3.06
N GLU A 143 -13.11 -11.12 2.88
CA GLU A 143 -13.15 -12.52 3.28
C GLU A 143 -11.92 -12.89 4.10
N ARG A 144 -12.09 -13.82 5.06
CA ARG A 144 -10.93 -14.38 5.75
C ARG A 144 -10.16 -15.26 4.76
N PRO A 145 -8.83 -15.11 4.66
CA PRO A 145 -8.03 -15.94 3.78
C PRO A 145 -8.23 -17.43 4.07
N LYS A 146 -8.22 -18.26 3.01
CA LYS A 146 -8.21 -19.71 3.17
C LYS A 146 -6.96 -20.13 3.94
N MET A 147 -7.18 -20.89 5.00
CA MET A 147 -6.13 -21.19 5.99
C MET A 147 -5.18 -22.27 5.46
N SER A 148 -3.86 -21.99 5.36
CA SER A 148 -2.86 -22.94 4.81
C SER A 148 -2.58 -24.13 5.72
N SER A 149 -1.80 -25.10 5.25
CA SER A 149 -1.35 -26.24 6.05
C SER A 149 -0.43 -25.86 7.23
N ILE A 150 0.23 -24.70 7.21
CA ILE A 150 1.20 -24.29 8.23
C ILE A 150 0.56 -23.25 9.15
N LYS A 151 0.16 -23.67 10.36
CA LYS A 151 -0.62 -22.85 11.30
C LYS A 151 -0.05 -22.86 12.72
N ASN A 152 -0.48 -21.87 13.50
CA ASN A 152 -0.32 -21.79 14.95
C ASN A 152 1.13 -21.98 15.42
N PHE A 153 2.07 -21.30 14.78
CA PHE A 153 3.46 -21.31 15.20
C PHE A 153 3.88 -19.94 15.72
N LYS A 154 4.89 -19.96 16.61
CA LYS A 154 5.45 -18.78 17.24
C LYS A 154 6.52 -18.17 16.35
N VAL A 155 6.35 -16.92 15.95
CA VAL A 155 7.33 -16.10 15.23
C VAL A 155 8.02 -15.20 16.23
N LYS A 156 9.33 -15.03 16.13
CA LYS A 156 10.09 -14.08 16.97
C LYS A 156 10.73 -13.03 16.09
N THR A 157 10.47 -11.76 16.37
CA THR A 157 11.15 -10.65 15.70
C THR A 157 12.57 -10.55 16.21
N THR A 158 13.55 -10.70 15.34
CA THR A 158 14.98 -10.64 15.71
C THR A 158 15.62 -9.32 15.36
N LYS A 159 15.11 -8.62 14.34
CA LYS A 159 15.63 -7.31 13.93
C LYS A 159 14.56 -6.47 13.26
N LEU A 160 14.52 -5.18 13.58
CA LEU A 160 13.75 -4.19 12.83
C LEU A 160 14.65 -3.54 11.78
N LEU A 161 14.32 -3.72 10.49
CA LEU A 161 15.09 -3.10 9.41
C LEU A 161 14.53 -1.73 9.05
N LYS A 162 13.22 -1.66 8.82
CA LYS A 162 12.51 -0.42 8.47
C LYS A 162 11.14 -0.40 9.11
N LYS A 163 10.73 0.76 9.59
CA LYS A 163 9.37 1.12 9.98
C LYS A 163 9.17 2.60 9.66
N ARG A 164 8.55 2.86 8.52
CA ARG A 164 8.30 4.21 7.99
C ARG A 164 6.80 4.50 8.02
N ASN A 165 6.41 5.59 8.65
CA ASN A 165 5.02 6.06 8.63
C ASN A 165 4.69 6.62 7.24
N LEU A 166 3.56 6.18 6.69
CA LEU A 166 3.09 6.57 5.36
C LEU A 166 2.01 7.67 5.38
N GLY A 167 1.82 8.30 6.55
CA GLY A 167 0.96 9.46 6.75
C GLY A 167 1.35 10.63 5.86
N LEU A 168 0.36 11.46 5.49
CA LEU A 168 0.53 12.57 4.55
C LEU A 168 1.69 13.53 4.91
N SER A 169 1.92 13.76 6.21
CA SER A 169 3.01 14.63 6.69
C SER A 169 4.41 14.04 6.49
N TYR A 170 4.51 12.74 6.26
CA TYR A 170 5.76 11.99 6.10
C TYR A 170 6.03 11.61 4.64
N GLN A 171 5.13 11.96 3.72
CA GLN A 171 5.29 11.71 2.29
C GLN A 171 6.10 12.82 1.63
N ASP A 172 6.85 12.44 0.60
CA ASP A 172 7.57 13.39 -0.24
C ASP A 172 6.60 14.22 -1.07
N LYS A 173 7.06 15.43 -1.40
CA LYS A 173 6.30 16.37 -2.22
C LYS A 173 6.09 15.81 -3.62
N ASP A 174 7.11 15.21 -4.21
CA ASP A 174 7.15 14.75 -5.60
C ASP A 174 7.66 13.31 -5.67
N TYR A 175 7.29 12.56 -6.71
CA TYR A 175 7.90 11.25 -6.98
C TYR A 175 9.32 11.42 -7.54
N PRO A 176 10.21 10.43 -7.38
CA PRO A 176 11.51 10.40 -8.05
C PRO A 176 11.36 10.52 -9.58
N ILE A 177 12.18 11.37 -10.18
CA ILE A 177 12.07 11.75 -11.61
C ILE A 177 12.91 10.88 -12.55
N ASP A 178 13.97 10.26 -12.04
CA ASP A 178 15.06 9.64 -12.81
C ASP A 178 15.43 8.24 -12.30
N ARG A 179 14.62 7.69 -11.40
CA ARG A 179 14.88 6.41 -10.75
C ARG A 179 13.60 5.85 -10.13
N ILE A 180 13.71 4.60 -9.66
CA ILE A 180 12.79 3.98 -8.70
C ILE A 180 13.62 3.46 -7.52
N PRO A 181 13.41 3.97 -6.29
CA PRO A 181 14.22 3.59 -5.13
C PRO A 181 13.67 2.35 -4.43
N PHE A 182 14.57 1.43 -4.02
CA PHE A 182 14.24 0.24 -3.24
C PHE A 182 15.16 0.13 -2.02
N TYR A 183 14.65 -0.43 -0.93
CA TYR A 183 15.51 -1.01 0.09
C TYR A 183 16.12 -2.32 -0.44
N LEU A 184 17.42 -2.53 -0.22
CA LEU A 184 18.14 -3.77 -0.52
C LEU A 184 18.74 -4.33 0.77
N TYR A 185 18.37 -5.56 1.13
CA TYR A 185 18.75 -6.21 2.38
C TYR A 185 18.82 -7.72 2.20
N GLY A 186 19.34 -8.43 3.19
CA GLY A 186 19.38 -9.88 3.19
C GLY A 186 20.65 -10.43 3.81
N THR A 187 21.05 -11.59 3.33
CA THR A 187 22.25 -12.32 3.75
C THR A 187 23.31 -12.28 2.66
N GLU A 188 24.44 -12.95 2.90
CA GLU A 188 25.43 -13.22 1.86
C GLU A 188 24.88 -14.08 0.70
N ASN A 189 23.92 -14.96 0.97
CA ASN A 189 23.41 -15.93 -0.01
C ASN A 189 22.12 -15.48 -0.70
N GLN A 190 21.28 -14.71 -0.02
CA GLN A 190 19.99 -14.26 -0.52
C GLN A 190 19.80 -12.77 -0.25
N LEU A 191 19.66 -12.00 -1.32
CA LEU A 191 19.31 -10.58 -1.24
C LEU A 191 17.85 -10.38 -1.64
N HIS A 192 17.22 -9.37 -1.05
CA HIS A 192 15.82 -9.03 -1.22
C HIS A 192 15.69 -7.53 -1.44
N ILE A 193 14.63 -7.14 -2.15
CA ILE A 193 14.27 -5.74 -2.33
C ILE A 193 12.81 -5.47 -2.00
N ASP A 194 12.54 -4.24 -1.55
CA ASP A 194 11.20 -3.69 -1.37
C ASP A 194 11.19 -2.20 -1.76
N HIS A 195 10.23 -1.80 -2.58
CA HIS A 195 10.10 -0.44 -3.11
C HIS A 195 9.89 0.59 -1.99
N ILE A 196 10.66 1.69 -1.98
CA ILE A 196 10.52 2.73 -0.95
C ILE A 196 9.25 3.54 -1.23
N LEU A 197 8.31 3.52 -0.30
CA LEU A 197 7.01 4.19 -0.48
C LEU A 197 7.08 5.66 -0.06
N LEU A 198 7.51 6.52 -0.98
CA LEU A 198 7.72 7.95 -0.72
C LEU A 198 6.43 8.77 -0.79
N LYS A 199 5.47 8.38 -1.63
CA LYS A 199 4.27 9.18 -1.93
C LYS A 199 3.09 8.30 -2.35
N SER A 200 1.86 8.75 -2.04
CA SER A 200 0.61 8.11 -2.44
C SER A 200 -0.07 8.85 -3.60
N PRO A 201 -0.77 8.16 -4.52
CA PRO A 201 -0.88 6.70 -4.66
C PRO A 201 0.46 6.04 -5.06
N SER A 202 0.64 4.75 -4.78
CA SER A 202 1.87 4.04 -5.14
C SER A 202 1.63 2.60 -5.55
N ILE A 203 2.70 1.83 -5.66
CA ILE A 203 2.68 0.39 -5.91
C ILE A 203 3.65 -0.28 -4.93
N GLN A 204 3.23 -1.37 -4.31
CA GLN A 204 4.14 -2.23 -3.56
C GLN A 204 4.81 -3.19 -4.54
N LEU A 205 6.15 -3.11 -4.61
CA LEU A 205 6.98 -4.00 -5.41
C LEU A 205 8.03 -4.62 -4.50
N SER A 206 7.95 -5.93 -4.32
CA SER A 206 8.91 -6.66 -3.51
C SER A 206 9.43 -7.86 -4.30
N ALA A 207 10.73 -8.14 -4.22
CA ALA A 207 11.32 -9.30 -4.86
C ALA A 207 12.29 -10.00 -3.91
N GLU A 208 12.21 -11.32 -3.85
CA GLU A 208 13.17 -12.12 -3.10
C GLU A 208 14.26 -12.70 -3.99
N ASN A 209 15.42 -12.98 -3.39
CA ASN A 209 16.53 -13.68 -4.04
C ASN A 209 17.00 -13.00 -5.34
N VAL A 210 17.12 -11.67 -5.31
CA VAL A 210 17.69 -10.88 -6.41
C VAL A 210 19.19 -11.12 -6.50
N GLN A 211 19.75 -10.94 -7.70
CA GLN A 211 21.18 -11.02 -7.94
C GLN A 211 21.73 -9.66 -8.32
N ILE A 212 22.96 -9.37 -7.89
CA ILE A 212 23.65 -8.15 -8.27
C ILE A 212 24.99 -8.50 -8.90
N LYS A 213 25.24 -7.92 -10.07
CA LYS A 213 26.54 -7.95 -10.75
C LYS A 213 27.14 -6.56 -10.64
N PHE A 214 28.13 -6.39 -9.75
CA PHE A 214 28.80 -5.10 -9.56
C PHE A 214 29.73 -4.78 -10.74
N THR A 215 29.62 -3.56 -11.24
CA THR A 215 30.60 -2.97 -12.16
C THR A 215 31.64 -2.17 -11.38
N SER A 216 31.23 -1.55 -10.27
CA SER A 216 32.10 -0.83 -9.35
C SER A 216 31.61 -0.97 -7.91
N GLY A 217 32.54 -0.87 -6.96
CA GLY A 217 32.25 -0.99 -5.53
C GLY A 217 31.85 -2.41 -5.10
N LYS A 218 31.31 -2.52 -3.88
CA LYS A 218 30.80 -3.77 -3.32
C LYS A 218 29.81 -3.50 -2.19
N LEU A 219 28.95 -4.47 -1.92
CA LEU A 219 28.03 -4.46 -0.78
C LEU A 219 28.60 -5.28 0.39
N LYS A 220 28.84 -4.64 1.53
CA LYS A 220 29.40 -5.24 2.75
C LYS A 220 28.32 -5.97 3.57
N CYS A 221 28.73 -6.90 4.43
CA CYS A 221 27.80 -7.64 5.31
C CYS A 221 26.92 -6.70 6.16
N GLU A 222 27.53 -5.72 6.83
CA GLU A 222 26.84 -4.72 7.66
C GLU A 222 25.77 -3.95 6.88
N GLN A 223 26.04 -3.64 5.60
CA GLN A 223 25.12 -2.95 4.71
C GLN A 223 23.92 -3.85 4.36
N LYS A 224 24.13 -5.15 4.11
CA LYS A 224 23.05 -6.14 3.85
C LYS A 224 22.15 -6.31 5.06
N GLU A 225 22.75 -6.37 6.25
CA GLU A 225 22.03 -6.56 7.50
C GLU A 225 21.22 -5.33 7.93
N ARG A 226 21.70 -4.11 7.59
CA ARG A 226 21.01 -2.85 7.90
C ARG A 226 19.98 -2.46 6.85
N GLY A 227 20.21 -2.90 5.61
CA GLY A 227 19.46 -2.45 4.44
C GLY A 227 20.00 -1.13 3.92
N VAL A 228 20.35 -1.11 2.63
CA VAL A 228 20.79 0.08 1.88
C VAL A 228 19.72 0.50 0.88
N ILE A 229 19.90 1.65 0.24
CA ILE A 229 19.05 2.10 -0.85
C ILE A 229 19.69 1.67 -2.18
N VAL A 230 18.89 1.11 -3.06
CA VAL A 230 19.24 0.87 -4.47
C VAL A 230 18.33 1.70 -5.35
N HIS A 231 18.93 2.49 -6.23
CA HIS A 231 18.22 3.20 -7.29
C HIS A 231 18.23 2.35 -8.54
N MET A 232 17.06 1.96 -9.01
CA MET A 232 16.91 1.42 -10.37
C MET A 232 16.75 2.58 -11.32
N ILE A 233 17.77 2.81 -12.16
CA ILE A 233 17.84 3.99 -13.04
C ILE A 233 17.36 3.67 -14.46
N ALA A 234 17.56 2.44 -14.92
CA ALA A 234 17.15 2.01 -16.25
C ALA A 234 16.92 0.50 -16.30
N LYS A 235 16.07 0.05 -17.22
CA LYS A 235 15.83 -1.35 -17.54
C LYS A 235 16.53 -1.72 -18.84
N GLU A 236 17.16 -2.88 -18.85
CA GLU A 236 17.72 -3.49 -20.05
C GLU A 236 16.68 -4.47 -20.63
N GLU A 237 16.41 -4.34 -21.93
CA GLU A 237 15.52 -5.22 -22.67
C GLU A 237 16.29 -6.39 -23.32
N MET A 238 15.55 -7.34 -23.90
CA MET A 238 16.15 -8.52 -24.54
C MET A 238 16.95 -8.19 -25.81
N ASP A 239 16.71 -7.04 -26.43
CA ASP A 239 17.43 -6.54 -27.60
C ASP A 239 18.57 -5.57 -27.22
N ASP A 240 18.99 -5.62 -25.95
CA ASP A 240 20.00 -4.74 -25.34
C ASP A 240 19.64 -3.24 -25.36
N SER A 241 18.39 -2.88 -25.66
CA SER A 241 17.90 -1.51 -25.50
C SER A 241 17.79 -1.13 -24.01
N ILE A 242 18.14 0.11 -23.71
CA ILE A 242 18.13 0.67 -22.35
C ILE A 242 16.97 1.66 -22.27
N ILE A 243 16.08 1.44 -21.31
CA ILE A 243 14.90 2.27 -21.07
C ILE A 243 15.05 2.90 -19.68
N ASP A 244 15.13 4.23 -19.62
CA ASP A 244 15.18 4.96 -18.37
C ASP A 244 13.92 4.70 -17.52
N LEU A 245 14.11 4.55 -16.22
CA LEU A 245 13.03 4.32 -15.27
C LEU A 245 12.74 5.59 -14.50
N CYS A 246 11.58 6.18 -14.80
CA CYS A 246 11.09 7.37 -14.12
C CYS A 246 9.84 7.01 -13.33
N GLU A 247 9.92 6.89 -12.00
CA GLU A 247 8.74 6.55 -11.19
C GLU A 247 7.60 7.53 -11.45
N VAL A 248 7.91 8.84 -11.47
CA VAL A 248 6.94 9.90 -11.76
C VAL A 248 6.14 9.69 -13.05
N ALA A 249 6.76 9.12 -14.09
CA ALA A 249 6.12 8.90 -15.39
C ALA A 249 5.19 7.68 -15.40
N MET A 250 5.31 6.79 -14.40
CA MET A 250 4.48 5.60 -14.26
C MET A 250 3.30 5.81 -13.30
N GLN A 251 3.25 6.96 -12.61
CA GLN A 251 2.23 7.26 -11.62
C GLN A 251 1.00 7.96 -12.23
N PRO A 252 -0.23 7.65 -11.76
CA PRO A 252 -0.54 6.50 -10.90
C PRO A 252 -0.43 5.18 -11.67
N PHE A 253 0.11 4.15 -11.01
CA PHE A 253 0.13 2.81 -11.60
C PHE A 253 -1.31 2.29 -11.87
N PRO A 254 -1.54 1.57 -12.99
CA PRO A 254 -2.79 0.85 -13.19
C PRO A 254 -3.05 -0.16 -12.08
N ASP A 255 -4.32 -0.47 -11.82
CA ASP A 255 -4.72 -1.54 -10.89
C ASP A 255 -4.06 -2.88 -11.25
N THR A 256 -3.67 -3.67 -10.24
CA THR A 256 -2.85 -4.89 -10.40
C THR A 256 -3.37 -5.84 -11.48
N LYS A 257 -4.68 -5.99 -11.66
CA LYS A 257 -5.31 -6.87 -12.67
C LYS A 257 -5.09 -6.42 -14.11
N TYR A 258 -4.74 -5.15 -14.31
CA TYR A 258 -4.45 -4.57 -15.62
C TYR A 258 -2.95 -4.52 -15.91
N LEU A 259 -2.10 -4.94 -14.97
CA LEU A 259 -0.66 -5.09 -15.23
C LEU A 259 -0.47 -6.30 -16.15
N GLY A 260 -0.04 -6.01 -17.39
CA GLY A 260 0.21 -7.03 -18.40
C GLY A 260 1.65 -7.58 -18.37
N ASN A 261 1.95 -8.49 -19.30
CA ASN A 261 3.27 -9.10 -19.46
C ASN A 261 4.39 -8.10 -19.82
N SER A 262 4.02 -6.90 -20.28
CA SER A 262 4.93 -5.79 -20.57
C SER A 262 5.34 -5.01 -19.32
N PHE A 263 4.77 -5.30 -18.15
CA PHE A 263 5.15 -4.61 -16.92
C PHE A 263 6.65 -4.79 -16.62
N PHE A 264 7.30 -3.70 -16.22
CA PHE A 264 8.76 -3.64 -16.11
C PHE A 264 9.31 -4.58 -15.03
N PHE A 265 8.59 -4.69 -13.91
CA PHE A 265 8.98 -5.49 -12.74
C PHE A 265 8.50 -6.94 -12.88
N LYS A 266 9.25 -7.74 -13.64
CA LYS A 266 8.95 -9.16 -13.91
C LYS A 266 10.20 -10.03 -13.78
N THR A 267 10.00 -11.34 -13.71
CA THR A 267 11.10 -12.29 -13.49
C THR A 267 12.15 -12.20 -14.59
N ASN A 268 13.42 -12.32 -14.20
CA ASN A 268 14.60 -12.13 -15.06
C ASN A 268 14.79 -10.72 -15.65
N SER A 269 13.96 -9.71 -15.32
CA SER A 269 14.27 -8.33 -15.71
C SER A 269 15.61 -7.90 -15.12
N GLN A 270 16.37 -7.14 -15.91
CA GLN A 270 17.67 -6.61 -15.55
C GLN A 270 17.60 -5.09 -15.47
N PHE A 271 18.21 -4.53 -14.43
CA PHE A 271 18.17 -3.11 -14.14
C PHE A 271 19.57 -2.58 -13.90
N HIS A 272 19.89 -1.45 -14.53
CA HIS A 272 21.05 -0.66 -14.12
C HIS A 272 20.75 -0.05 -12.76
N ILE A 273 21.74 -0.14 -11.87
CA ILE A 273 21.57 0.27 -10.47
C ILE A 273 22.74 1.08 -9.93
N GLU A 274 22.40 1.90 -8.94
CA GLU A 274 23.32 2.62 -8.06
C GLU A 274 22.94 2.35 -6.61
N LEU A 275 23.93 2.18 -5.73
CA LEU A 275 23.71 1.87 -4.32
C LEU A 275 24.20 3.00 -3.43
N TYR A 276 23.38 3.31 -2.43
CA TYR A 276 23.55 4.41 -1.48
C TYR A 276 23.30 3.94 -0.06
N GLU A 277 23.99 4.55 0.90
CA GLU A 277 23.63 4.38 2.31
C GLU A 277 22.26 4.98 2.57
N ASP A 278 21.47 4.34 3.43
CA ASP A 278 20.18 4.90 3.87
C ASP A 278 20.46 6.17 4.72
N PRO A 279 20.00 7.37 4.29
CA PRO A 279 20.21 8.60 5.04
C PRO A 279 19.42 8.59 6.36
N ALA A 280 18.32 7.83 6.43
CA ALA A 280 17.53 7.58 7.61
C ALA A 280 18.00 6.30 8.33
N PHE A 281 19.24 6.35 8.84
CA PHE A 281 19.95 5.22 9.45
C PHE A 281 19.12 4.49 10.52
N GLU A 282 18.42 5.24 11.38
CA GLU A 282 17.55 4.66 12.40
C GLU A 282 16.30 4.03 11.77
N PRO A 283 15.99 2.75 12.07
CA PRO A 283 14.87 2.02 11.46
C PRO A 283 13.48 2.65 11.66
N THR A 284 13.33 3.59 12.58
CA THR A 284 12.06 4.24 12.95
C THR A 284 11.93 5.70 12.49
N LEU A 285 12.97 6.26 11.84
CA LEU A 285 12.87 7.58 11.22
C LEU A 285 11.84 7.55 10.09
N ASN A 286 11.01 8.60 10.03
CA ASN A 286 9.99 8.77 9.01
C ASN A 286 10.45 9.79 7.97
N GLY A 287 9.79 9.82 6.82
CA GLY A 287 10.00 10.86 5.82
C GLY A 287 9.45 12.23 6.25
N PRO A 288 9.42 13.22 5.35
CA PRO A 288 9.92 13.15 3.98
C PRO A 288 11.46 13.03 3.91
N GLY A 289 11.98 12.75 2.72
CA GLY A 289 13.40 12.70 2.43
C GLY A 289 14.08 11.38 2.75
N LEU A 290 13.33 10.27 2.76
CA LEU A 290 13.91 8.93 2.93
C LEU A 290 14.86 8.55 1.79
N ASP A 291 14.72 9.18 0.61
CA ASP A 291 15.55 8.98 -0.57
C ASP A 291 16.51 10.16 -0.86
N ASN A 292 16.74 11.04 0.12
CA ASN A 292 17.67 12.18 0.00
C ASN A 292 19.14 11.74 0.15
N VAL A 293 19.58 10.86 -0.73
CA VAL A 293 20.95 10.37 -0.81
C VAL A 293 21.85 11.36 -1.57
N ASN A 294 23.16 11.25 -1.41
CA ASN A 294 24.10 11.98 -2.26
C ASN A 294 24.25 11.28 -3.62
N HIS A 295 23.41 11.65 -4.58
CA HIS A 295 23.37 11.07 -5.94
C HIS A 295 24.69 11.16 -6.73
N ILE A 296 25.64 11.99 -6.29
CA ILE A 296 26.94 12.15 -6.98
C ILE A 296 27.90 11.01 -6.60
N THR A 297 27.70 10.37 -5.46
CA THR A 297 28.67 9.42 -4.89
C THR A 297 28.02 8.10 -4.48
N PRO A 298 27.51 7.29 -5.43
CA PRO A 298 27.12 5.92 -5.13
C PRO A 298 28.34 5.13 -4.65
N PHE A 299 28.19 4.32 -3.61
CA PHE A 299 29.30 3.50 -3.11
C PHE A 299 29.53 2.24 -3.97
N ALA A 300 28.52 1.86 -4.75
CA ALA A 300 28.59 0.76 -5.71
C ALA A 300 27.61 0.98 -6.86
N THR A 301 27.93 0.40 -8.01
CA THR A 301 27.08 0.42 -9.21
C THR A 301 27.11 -0.94 -9.88
N GLY A 302 26.09 -1.26 -10.67
CA GLY A 302 26.03 -2.54 -11.36
C GLY A 302 24.71 -2.83 -12.04
N LYS A 303 24.41 -4.12 -12.15
CA LYS A 303 23.12 -4.63 -12.64
C LYS A 303 22.41 -5.45 -11.57
N LEU A 304 21.14 -5.15 -11.30
CA LEU A 304 20.24 -5.97 -10.49
C LEU A 304 19.41 -6.86 -11.40
N ILE A 305 19.29 -8.14 -11.06
CA ILE A 305 18.55 -9.13 -11.81
C ILE A 305 17.45 -9.69 -10.89
N LEU A 306 16.19 -9.53 -11.31
CA LEU A 306 15.05 -10.10 -10.60
C LEU A 306 15.07 -11.64 -10.67
N PRO A 307 14.54 -12.34 -9.65
CA PRO A 307 14.58 -13.79 -9.59
C PRO A 307 14.00 -14.44 -10.84
N SER A 308 14.62 -15.55 -11.26
CA SER A 308 14.01 -16.43 -12.25
C SER A 308 12.81 -17.16 -11.66
N MET A 309 11.95 -17.70 -12.52
CA MET A 309 10.73 -18.40 -12.14
C MET A 309 10.93 -19.61 -11.19
N SER A 310 12.16 -20.12 -11.08
CA SER A 310 12.51 -21.26 -10.22
C SER A 310 13.20 -20.87 -8.91
N LYS A 311 13.57 -19.60 -8.73
CA LYS A 311 14.49 -19.16 -7.67
C LYS A 311 13.88 -18.18 -6.66
N GLY A 312 12.72 -17.58 -6.94
CA GLY A 312 12.07 -16.64 -6.03
C GLY A 312 10.81 -16.02 -6.63
N GLY A 313 9.96 -15.48 -5.76
CA GLY A 313 8.74 -14.79 -6.14
C GLY A 313 8.89 -13.28 -6.25
N LEU A 314 7.91 -12.67 -6.94
CA LEU A 314 7.67 -11.24 -6.95
C LEU A 314 6.31 -10.98 -6.29
N TYR A 315 6.23 -9.93 -5.49
CA TYR A 315 4.97 -9.39 -4.99
C TYR A 315 4.73 -8.02 -5.63
N ILE A 316 3.57 -7.86 -6.25
CA ILE A 316 3.19 -6.65 -6.98
C ILE A 316 1.76 -6.31 -6.57
N ASP A 317 1.57 -5.11 -6.03
CA ASP A 317 0.26 -4.64 -5.61
C ASP A 317 0.11 -3.12 -5.76
N SER A 318 -0.71 -2.69 -6.71
CA SER A 318 -1.19 -1.30 -6.85
C SER A 318 -2.66 -1.16 -6.44
N HIS A 319 -3.32 -2.25 -6.05
CA HIS A 319 -4.74 -2.25 -5.70
C HIS A 319 -4.92 -2.03 -4.19
N LEU A 320 -4.46 -2.96 -3.36
CA LEU A 320 -4.74 -2.98 -1.93
C LEU A 320 -3.99 -1.84 -1.21
N ILE A 321 -2.74 -1.56 -1.57
CA ILE A 321 -1.98 -0.43 -1.01
C ILE A 321 -2.69 0.93 -1.15
N ASN A 322 -3.43 1.12 -2.25
CA ASN A 322 -4.17 2.34 -2.57
C ASN A 322 -5.65 2.27 -2.16
N ALA A 323 -6.11 1.14 -1.64
CA ALA A 323 -7.51 0.96 -1.28
C ALA A 323 -7.91 1.89 -0.13
N ASP A 324 -9.12 2.43 -0.22
CA ASP A 324 -9.79 3.12 0.88
C ASP A 324 -10.84 2.17 1.49
N PRO A 325 -10.50 1.44 2.57
CA PRO A 325 -11.42 0.48 3.17
C PRO A 325 -12.64 1.15 3.80
N ILE A 326 -12.59 2.45 4.12
CA ILE A 326 -13.72 3.19 4.70
C ILE A 326 -14.78 3.41 3.62
N ILE A 327 -14.36 3.83 2.42
CA ILE A 327 -15.26 4.03 1.27
C ILE A 327 -15.85 2.70 0.77
N GLU A 328 -15.08 1.61 0.76
CA GLU A 328 -15.62 0.30 0.34
C GLU A 328 -16.73 -0.21 1.27
N ILE A 329 -16.61 0.03 2.58
CA ILE A 329 -17.61 -0.40 3.56
C ILE A 329 -18.88 0.45 3.48
N SER A 330 -18.77 1.75 3.24
CA SER A 330 -19.93 2.64 3.10
C SER A 330 -20.76 2.31 1.85
N LYS A 331 -20.13 2.02 0.70
CA LYS A 331 -20.82 1.54 -0.52
C LYS A 331 -21.61 0.26 -0.25
N ASN A 332 -21.04 -0.69 0.47
CA ASN A 332 -21.71 -1.96 0.79
C ASN A 332 -22.89 -1.80 1.78
N LYS A 333 -22.82 -0.84 2.71
CA LYS A 333 -23.97 -0.49 3.57
C LYS A 333 -25.11 0.11 2.75
N ILE A 334 -24.81 0.97 1.78
CA ILE A 334 -25.80 1.58 0.89
C ILE A 334 -26.48 0.51 0.01
N VAL A 335 -25.71 -0.45 -0.53
CA VAL A 335 -26.25 -1.56 -1.34
C VAL A 335 -27.11 -2.51 -0.50
N LYS A 336 -26.73 -2.79 0.76
CA LYS A 336 -27.57 -3.61 1.66
C LYS A 336 -28.88 -2.91 2.06
N CYS A 337 -28.88 -1.59 2.18
CA CYS A 337 -30.11 -0.82 2.46
C CYS A 337 -31.03 -0.66 1.23
N THR A 338 -30.60 -1.07 0.03
CA THR A 338 -31.38 -0.95 -1.21
C THR A 338 -31.96 -2.27 -1.72
N ILE A 339 -31.79 -3.37 -0.99
CA ILE A 339 -32.49 -4.63 -1.26
C ILE A 339 -33.53 -4.87 -0.16
N PRO A 340 -34.83 -4.60 -0.39
CA PRO A 340 -35.86 -4.96 0.57
C PRO A 340 -36.05 -6.48 0.56
N SER A 341 -35.65 -7.14 1.65
CA SER A 341 -36.10 -8.50 1.97
C SER A 341 -37.54 -8.43 2.50
N GLU A 342 -38.53 -8.56 1.61
CA GLU A 342 -39.78 -9.34 1.76
C GLU A 342 -40.92 -8.83 0.85
N PRO A 343 -41.78 -9.74 0.36
CA PRO A 343 -42.80 -9.44 -0.64
C PRO A 343 -43.95 -8.66 -0.01
N TRP A 344 -44.43 -7.63 -0.74
CA TRP A 344 -45.58 -6.81 -0.37
C TRP A 344 -46.81 -7.67 -0.06
N LYS A 345 -47.12 -7.84 1.23
CA LYS A 345 -48.45 -8.28 1.69
C LYS A 345 -49.46 -7.20 1.36
N LYS A 346 -50.30 -7.44 0.35
CA LYS A 346 -51.58 -6.76 0.16
C LYS A 346 -52.45 -6.96 1.42
N ASN A 347 -52.85 -5.87 2.08
CA ASN A 347 -54.26 -5.69 2.45
C ASN A 347 -54.60 -4.28 2.97
N ARG A 348 -55.48 -3.64 2.18
CA ARG A 348 -56.75 -2.98 2.55
C ARG A 348 -56.76 -1.56 3.13
N LYS A 349 -57.51 -0.77 2.35
CA LYS A 349 -58.48 0.28 2.68
C LYS A 349 -57.95 1.71 2.81
N CYS A 350 -57.96 2.43 1.69
CA CYS A 350 -58.37 3.83 1.68
C CYS A 350 -59.44 4.04 0.60
N LYS A 351 -60.52 4.69 1.01
CA LYS A 351 -61.76 4.95 0.28
C LYS A 351 -61.51 5.83 -0.94
N SER A 352 -62.16 5.49 -2.05
CA SER A 352 -62.33 6.35 -3.21
C SER A 352 -63.21 7.54 -2.86
N ASN A 353 -62.71 8.76 -3.06
CA ASN A 353 -63.54 9.93 -3.35
C ASN A 353 -62.94 10.64 -4.57
N ASN A 354 -63.80 10.80 -5.57
CA ASN A 354 -63.56 11.42 -6.87
C ASN A 354 -63.05 12.87 -6.74
N VAL A 355 -62.00 13.23 -7.50
CA VAL A 355 -61.97 14.50 -8.26
C VAL A 355 -61.22 14.27 -9.57
N LYS A 356 -61.87 14.71 -10.65
CA LYS A 356 -61.49 14.67 -12.07
C LYS A 356 -60.14 15.35 -12.35
N THR A 357 -59.31 14.75 -13.19
CA THR A 357 -58.27 15.46 -13.95
C THR A 357 -58.62 15.45 -15.44
N LEU A 358 -58.89 16.65 -15.95
CA LEU A 358 -58.93 17.00 -17.37
C LEU A 358 -57.48 17.01 -17.91
N TYR A 359 -57.24 16.29 -18.99
CA TYR A 359 -56.10 16.52 -19.89
C TYR A 359 -56.62 17.18 -21.16
N PRO A 360 -56.00 18.27 -21.65
CA PRO A 360 -56.10 18.63 -23.05
C PRO A 360 -55.12 17.77 -23.86
N ARG A 361 -55.66 17.19 -24.94
CA ARG A 361 -54.91 16.79 -26.13
C ARG A 361 -54.57 18.05 -26.94
N GLU A 362 -53.41 18.05 -27.56
CA GLU A 362 -53.16 18.51 -28.94
C GLU A 362 -51.74 18.01 -29.30
N ALA A 363 -51.58 17.07 -30.23
CA ALA A 363 -51.78 17.08 -31.68
C ALA A 363 -50.55 17.61 -32.44
N SER A 364 -50.25 16.87 -33.48
CA SER A 364 -49.06 16.84 -34.33
C SER A 364 -49.06 17.86 -35.47
N SER A 365 -47.90 17.93 -36.12
CA SER A 365 -47.57 18.37 -37.50
C SER A 365 -47.46 19.87 -37.81
N LEU A 366 -46.26 20.29 -38.21
CA LEU A 366 -45.90 20.66 -39.59
C LEU A 366 -44.38 20.50 -39.79
#